data_AF-A0A0P7ZS60-F1
#
_entry.id   AF-A0A0P7ZS60-F1
#
_cell.length_a   1.000
_cell.length_b   1.000
_cell.length_c   1.000
_cell.angle_alpha   90.00
_cell.angle_beta   90.00
_cell.angle_gamma   90.00
#
_symmetry.space_group_name_H-M   'P 1'
#
loop_
_entity.id
_entity.type
_entity.pdbx_description
1 polymer ?
#
loop_
_entity_poly.entity_id
_entity_poly.type
_entity_poly.pdbx_seq_one_letter_code
_entity_poly.pdbx_strand_id
1 'polypeptide(L)'
;MALLPRNLSFSRQILPVIAVIGVVLAAWFIIGGQPDRETTEPAEQPPKAVGDLANAPRVAGAGIVEPASEVIDIGSALSGLVTDLRVRPGDRVAAGEVLFLVDDRAARASLAEAKAAISEARA
;
A
#
# COMPACT_ATOMS: atom_id res chain seq x y z
N MET A 1 69.47 -16.33 -34.74
CA MET A 1 69.47 -16.44 -36.21
C MET A 1 68.73 -15.24 -36.78
N ALA A 2 69.47 -14.24 -37.25
CA ALA A 2 68.92 -12.98 -37.74
C ALA A 2 68.47 -13.15 -39.21
N LEU A 3 67.17 -13.27 -39.44
CA LEU A 3 66.56 -13.29 -40.77
C LEU A 3 65.91 -11.93 -41.07
N LEU A 4 66.69 -10.85 -41.06
CA LEU A 4 66.24 -9.54 -41.52
C LEU A 4 67.16 -9.07 -42.66
N PRO A 5 66.63 -8.78 -43.86
CA PRO A 5 67.44 -8.37 -44.99
C PRO A 5 68.22 -7.09 -44.67
N ARG A 6 69.45 -7.01 -45.22
CA ARG A 6 70.52 -6.03 -44.94
C ARG A 6 70.18 -4.54 -45.19
N ASN A 7 68.92 -4.22 -45.50
CA ASN A 7 68.42 -2.90 -45.87
C ASN A 7 67.27 -2.39 -44.98
N LEU A 8 66.95 -3.09 -43.88
CA LEU A 8 65.91 -2.66 -42.94
C LEU A 8 66.51 -1.95 -41.73
N SER A 9 66.26 -0.64 -41.62
CA SER A 9 66.64 0.14 -40.44
C SER A 9 65.61 -0.04 -39.33
N PHE A 10 66.03 -0.63 -38.21
CA PHE A 10 65.15 -0.91 -37.06
C PHE A 10 64.37 0.33 -36.60
N SER A 11 65.05 1.47 -36.46
CA SER A 11 64.43 2.71 -35.99
C SER A 11 63.53 3.39 -37.03
N ARG A 12 63.86 3.30 -38.32
CA ARG A 12 63.11 4.00 -39.38
C ARG A 12 61.99 3.19 -40.01
N GLN A 13 62.02 1.85 -39.92
CA GLN A 13 61.05 0.98 -40.60
C GLN A 13 60.35 0.02 -39.66
N ILE A 14 61.08 -0.64 -38.75
CA ILE A 14 60.48 -1.66 -37.87
C ILE A 14 59.67 -1.00 -36.76
N LEU A 15 60.24 0.00 -36.09
CA LEU A 15 59.56 0.74 -35.02
C LEU A 15 58.23 1.39 -35.45
N PRO A 16 58.14 2.12 -36.58
CA PRO A 16 56.86 2.69 -37.01
C PRO A 16 55.85 1.62 -37.40
N VAL A 17 56.26 0.51 -38.03
CA VAL A 17 55.34 -0.59 -38.38
C VAL A 17 54.74 -1.22 -37.12
N ILE A 18 55.56 -1.47 -36.09
CA ILE A 18 55.07 -2.00 -34.80
C ILE A 18 54.12 -0.98 -34.13
N ALA A 19 54.44 0.31 -34.19
CA ALA A 19 53.58 1.36 -33.65
C ALA A 19 52.21 1.40 -34.35
N VAL A 20 52.20 1.33 -35.69
CA VAL A 20 50.94 1.26 -36.47
C VAL A 20 50.14 0.01 -36.10
N ILE A 21 50.79 -1.15 -36.00
CA ILE A 21 50.12 -2.40 -35.59
C ILE A 21 49.52 -2.25 -34.18
N GLY A 22 50.26 -1.66 -33.23
CA GLY A 22 49.78 -1.41 -31.88
C GLY A 22 48.57 -0.49 -31.82
N VAL A 23 48.56 0.59 -32.62
CA VAL A 23 47.42 1.51 -32.73
C VAL A 23 46.20 0.81 -33.33
N VAL A 24 46.39 -0.01 -34.36
CA VAL A 24 45.30 -0.78 -34.99
C VAL A 24 44.69 -1.78 -34.00
N LEU A 25 45.52 -2.51 -33.27
CA LEU A 25 45.05 -3.46 -32.26
C LEU A 25 44.32 -2.77 -31.10
N ALA A 26 44.84 -1.63 -30.64
CA ALA A 26 44.19 -0.84 -29.60
C ALA A 26 42.82 -0.31 -30.05
N ALA A 27 42.72 0.21 -31.27
CA ALA A 27 41.45 0.67 -31.83
C ALA A 27 40.44 -0.47 -31.96
N TRP A 28 40.89 -1.64 -32.45
CA TRP A 28 40.04 -2.83 -32.56
C TRP A 28 39.52 -3.30 -31.21
N PHE A 29 40.39 -3.34 -30.19
CA PHE A 29 40.00 -3.72 -28.83
C PHE A 29 39.02 -2.74 -28.20
N ILE A 30 39.22 -1.43 -28.40
CA ILE A 30 38.32 -0.40 -27.87
C ILE A 30 36.94 -0.50 -28.53
N ILE A 31 36.86 -0.71 -29.85
CA ILE A 31 35.57 -0.79 -30.56
C ILE A 31 34.83 -2.09 -30.19
N GLY A 32 35.54 -3.22 -30.10
CA GLY A 32 34.92 -4.52 -29.79
C GLY A 32 34.61 -4.75 -28.30
N GLY A 33 35.23 -3.99 -27.40
CA GLY A 33 35.14 -4.19 -25.94
C GLY A 33 34.30 -3.15 -25.20
N GLN A 34 33.60 -2.24 -25.89
CA GLN A 34 32.73 -1.29 -25.19
C GLN A 34 31.56 -2.05 -24.54
N PRO A 35 31.32 -1.88 -23.23
CA PRO A 35 30.15 -2.45 -22.58
C PRO A 35 28.89 -1.93 -23.25
N ASP A 36 27.88 -2.79 -23.36
CA ASP A 36 26.56 -2.37 -23.80
C ASP A 36 26.02 -1.28 -22.88
N ARG A 37 25.70 -0.12 -23.47
CA ARG A 37 25.16 1.07 -22.78
C ARG A 37 23.77 1.40 -23.27
N GLU A 38 23.08 0.45 -23.88
CA GLU A 38 21.65 0.57 -24.18
C GLU A 38 20.91 0.81 -22.86
N THR A 39 20.37 2.02 -22.70
CA THR A 39 19.53 2.36 -21.56
C THR A 39 18.18 1.67 -21.75
N THR A 40 17.91 0.64 -20.95
CA THR A 40 16.59 0.02 -20.94
C THR A 40 15.58 0.96 -20.28
N GLU A 41 14.44 1.18 -20.93
CA GLU A 41 13.36 1.93 -20.32
C GLU A 41 12.80 1.14 -19.13
N PRO A 42 12.55 1.79 -17.97
CA PRO A 42 11.93 1.14 -16.83
C PRO A 42 10.58 0.53 -17.23
N ALA A 43 10.38 -0.75 -16.90
CA ALA A 43 9.16 -1.49 -17.24
C ALA A 43 7.88 -0.88 -16.64
N GLU A 44 8.01 -0.11 -15.55
CA GLU A 44 6.89 0.61 -14.95
C GLU A 44 7.25 2.05 -14.62
N GLN A 45 6.33 2.96 -14.97
CA GLN A 45 6.35 4.33 -14.47
C GLN A 45 5.51 4.41 -13.20
N PRO A 46 5.99 5.11 -12.15
CA PRO A 46 5.20 5.31 -10.95
C PRO A 46 3.89 6.04 -11.27
N PRO A 47 2.81 5.75 -10.53
CA PRO A 47 1.51 6.38 -10.75
C PRO A 47 1.61 7.90 -10.63
N LYS A 48 1.16 8.61 -11.66
CA LYS A 48 1.11 10.08 -11.71
C LYS A 48 -0.29 10.55 -11.31
N ALA A 49 -0.35 11.70 -10.63
CA ALA A 49 -1.62 12.35 -10.31
C ALA A 49 -2.35 12.76 -11.60
N VAL A 50 -3.68 12.62 -11.60
CA VAL A 50 -4.56 12.95 -12.74
C VAL A 50 -5.29 14.28 -12.51
N GLY A 51 -5.77 14.90 -13.60
CA GLY A 51 -6.60 16.11 -13.55
C GLY A 51 -5.86 17.35 -13.04
N ASP A 52 -6.59 18.23 -12.36
CA ASP A 52 -6.08 19.53 -11.86
C ASP A 52 -4.89 19.40 -10.89
N LEU A 53 -4.76 18.22 -10.26
CA LEU A 53 -3.69 17.92 -9.30
C LEU A 53 -2.36 17.50 -9.97
N ALA A 54 -2.36 17.26 -11.28
CA ALA A 54 -1.15 16.86 -12.00
C ALA A 54 -0.06 17.95 -11.97
N ASN A 55 -0.47 19.22 -12.10
CA ASN A 55 0.42 20.37 -12.27
C ASN A 55 0.44 21.35 -11.08
N ALA A 56 -0.21 21.00 -9.96
CA ALA A 56 -0.29 21.86 -8.78
C ALA A 56 0.71 21.43 -7.69
N PRO A 57 1.22 22.37 -6.86
CA PRO A 57 1.94 22.03 -5.64
C PRO A 57 1.07 21.17 -4.73
N ARG A 58 1.56 20.00 -4.32
CA ARG A 58 0.81 19.03 -3.52
C ARG A 58 1.68 18.44 -2.41
N VAL A 59 1.02 18.09 -1.32
CA VAL A 59 1.62 17.34 -0.22
C VAL A 59 0.96 15.96 -0.20
N ALA A 60 1.77 14.91 -0.31
CA ALA A 60 1.29 13.54 -0.10
C ALA A 60 1.43 13.20 1.37
N GLY A 61 0.36 12.71 1.99
CA GLY A 61 0.35 12.19 3.35
C GLY A 61 -0.32 10.84 3.38
N ALA A 62 0.29 9.87 4.06
CA ALA A 62 -0.38 8.62 4.39
C ALA A 62 -1.22 8.83 5.65
N GLY A 63 -2.41 8.24 5.70
CA GLY A 63 -3.31 8.32 6.84
C GLY A 63 -4.32 7.20 6.83
N ILE A 64 -5.00 7.03 7.96
CA ILE A 64 -6.09 6.05 8.14
C ILE A 64 -7.40 6.83 8.18
N VAL A 65 -8.46 6.23 7.61
CA VAL A 65 -9.82 6.77 7.70
C VAL A 65 -10.50 6.12 8.91
N GLU A 66 -11.01 6.93 9.82
CA GLU A 66 -11.77 6.49 10.99
C GLU A 66 -13.19 7.05 10.99
N PRO A 67 -14.18 6.35 11.56
CA PRO A 67 -15.52 6.89 11.73
C PRO A 67 -15.51 8.14 12.60
N ALA A 68 -16.23 9.20 12.19
CA ALA A 68 -16.32 10.44 12.95
C ALA A 68 -16.96 10.25 14.34
N SER A 69 -17.74 9.18 14.52
CA SER A 69 -18.37 8.80 15.79
C SER A 69 -17.59 7.74 16.57
N GLU A 70 -16.39 7.37 16.12
CA GLU A 70 -15.68 6.17 16.56
C GLU A 70 -16.50 4.89 16.32
N VAL A 71 -15.96 3.75 16.76
CA VAL A 71 -16.65 2.46 16.75
C VAL A 71 -17.42 2.33 18.06
N ILE A 72 -18.74 2.17 17.98
CA ILE A 72 -19.63 2.04 19.14
C ILE A 72 -20.08 0.60 19.27
N ASP A 73 -19.66 -0.06 20.36
CA ASP A 73 -20.14 -1.39 20.72
C ASP A 73 -21.51 -1.29 21.41
N ILE A 74 -22.47 -2.09 20.94
CA ILE A 74 -23.83 -2.12 21.49
C ILE A 74 -24.05 -3.43 22.24
N GLY A 75 -24.57 -3.32 23.47
CA GLY A 75 -24.90 -4.46 24.31
C GLY A 75 -26.04 -4.15 25.28
N SER A 76 -26.53 -5.18 25.97
CA SER A 76 -27.53 -5.05 27.02
C SER A 76 -26.85 -5.04 28.39
N ALA A 77 -27.27 -4.14 29.29
CA ALA A 77 -26.87 -4.16 30.69
C ALA A 77 -27.51 -5.34 31.47
N LEU A 78 -28.58 -5.93 30.92
CA LEU A 78 -29.28 -7.06 31.48
C LEU A 78 -28.90 -8.33 30.72
N SER A 79 -28.59 -9.39 31.47
CA SER A 79 -28.47 -10.73 30.90
C SER A 79 -29.85 -11.28 30.56
N GLY A 80 -29.99 -11.94 29.42
CA GLY A 80 -31.24 -12.56 29.03
C GLY A 80 -31.23 -13.11 27.60
N LEU A 81 -32.31 -13.79 27.23
CA LEU A 81 -32.51 -14.31 25.88
C LEU A 81 -33.00 -13.18 24.96
N VAL A 82 -32.40 -13.06 23.77
CA VAL A 82 -32.90 -12.18 22.72
C VAL A 82 -34.19 -12.77 22.15
N THR A 83 -35.29 -12.02 22.22
CA THR A 83 -36.63 -12.47 21.77
C THR A 83 -37.02 -11.93 20.41
N ASP A 84 -36.43 -10.82 19.98
CA ASP A 84 -36.72 -10.15 18.71
C ASP A 84 -35.47 -9.41 18.21
N LEU A 85 -35.11 -9.56 16.93
CA LEU A 85 -33.98 -8.89 16.30
C LEU A 85 -34.49 -8.06 15.12
N ARG A 86 -34.31 -6.75 15.20
CA ARG A 86 -34.96 -5.77 14.30
C ARG A 86 -34.01 -5.16 13.27
N VAL A 87 -32.77 -5.61 13.24
CA VAL A 87 -31.70 -5.04 12.39
C VAL A 87 -30.89 -6.14 11.74
N ARG A 88 -30.26 -5.80 10.61
CA ARG A 88 -29.34 -6.68 9.90
C ARG A 88 -28.00 -5.97 9.69
N PRO A 89 -26.91 -6.74 9.51
CA PRO A 89 -25.61 -6.16 9.17
C PRO A 89 -25.70 -5.27 7.92
N GLY A 90 -25.18 -4.05 8.04
CA GLY A 90 -25.18 -3.05 6.96
C GLY A 90 -26.38 -2.10 6.94
N ASP A 91 -27.41 -2.34 7.76
CA ASP A 91 -28.52 -1.39 7.92
C ASP A 91 -28.02 -0.09 8.58
N ARG A 92 -28.57 1.06 8.18
CA ARG A 92 -28.35 2.34 8.87
C ARG A 92 -29.43 2.53 9.93
N VAL A 93 -29.01 2.86 11.14
CA VAL A 93 -29.91 3.04 12.28
C VAL A 93 -29.72 4.42 12.90
N ALA A 94 -30.79 4.96 13.48
CA ALA A 94 -30.75 6.23 14.20
C ALA A 94 -30.51 6.02 15.70
N ALA A 95 -30.02 7.05 16.39
CA ALA A 95 -29.92 7.02 17.85
C ALA A 95 -31.29 6.82 18.49
N GLY A 96 -31.38 5.87 19.43
CA GLY A 96 -32.63 5.49 20.11
C GLY A 96 -33.49 4.47 19.37
N GLU A 97 -33.09 4.04 18.17
CA GLU A 97 -33.77 2.97 17.46
C GLU A 97 -33.59 1.63 18.18
N VAL A 98 -34.69 0.87 18.31
CA VAL A 98 -34.68 -0.42 19.01
C VAL A 98 -34.09 -1.48 18.10
N LEU A 99 -32.88 -1.95 18.43
CA LEU A 99 -32.16 -2.93 17.62
C LEU A 99 -32.58 -4.38 17.89
N PHE A 100 -32.82 -4.71 19.16
CA PHE A 100 -33.28 -6.04 19.60
C PHE A 100 -34.03 -5.94 20.93
N LEU A 101 -34.83 -6.95 21.25
CA LEU A 101 -35.51 -7.09 22.54
C LEU A 101 -34.92 -8.27 23.32
N VAL A 102 -34.85 -8.11 24.64
CA VAL A 102 -34.48 -9.15 25.60
C VAL A 102 -35.74 -9.59 26.34
N ASP A 103 -35.83 -10.86 26.72
CA ASP A 103 -36.94 -11.41 27.50
C ASP A 103 -37.17 -10.60 28.80
N ASP A 104 -38.34 -9.98 28.91
CA ASP A 104 -38.70 -9.07 30.00
C ASP A 104 -39.75 -9.66 30.95
N ARG A 105 -40.09 -10.95 30.83
CA ARG A 105 -41.16 -11.58 31.63
C ARG A 105 -40.94 -11.45 33.14
N ALA A 106 -39.71 -11.69 33.61
CA ALA A 106 -39.37 -11.54 35.02
C ALA A 106 -39.51 -10.08 35.48
N ALA A 107 -39.00 -9.13 34.70
CA ALA A 107 -39.10 -7.70 35.00
C ALA A 107 -40.57 -7.22 35.04
N ARG A 108 -41.41 -7.72 34.12
CA ARG A 108 -42.85 -7.43 34.11
C ARG A 108 -43.58 -8.00 35.33
N ALA A 109 -43.24 -9.22 35.75
CA ALA A 109 -43.81 -9.84 36.94
C ALA A 109 -43.47 -9.02 38.20
N SER A 110 -42.20 -8.69 38.41
CA SER A 110 -41.77 -7.85 39.55
C SER A 110 -42.41 -6.46 39.53
N LEU A 111 -42.58 -5.86 38.35
CA LEU A 111 -43.29 -4.58 38.21
C LEU A 111 -44.77 -4.70 38.60
N ALA A 112 -45.43 -5.80 38.24
CA ALA A 112 -46.84 -6.04 38.59
C ALA A 112 -47.01 -6.21 40.11
N GLU A 113 -46.14 -6.99 40.75
CA GLU A 113 -46.12 -7.18 42.21
C GLU A 113 -45.91 -5.84 42.94
N ALA A 114 -44.91 -5.06 42.51
CA ALA A 114 -44.63 -3.75 43.12
C ALA A 114 -45.82 -2.77 42.97
N LYS A 115 -46.49 -2.78 41.81
CA LYS A 115 -47.68 -1.96 41.58
C LYS A 115 -48.86 -2.37 42.47
N ALA A 116 -49.08 -3.68 42.66
CA ALA A 116 -50.12 -4.19 43.54
C ALA A 116 -49.88 -3.76 44.99
N ALA A 117 -48.64 -3.89 45.49
CA ALA A 117 -48.26 -3.45 46.84
C ALA A 117 -48.48 -1.93 47.04
N ILE A 118 -48.14 -1.11 46.04
CA ILE A 118 -48.40 0.34 46.08
C ILE A 118 -49.92 0.62 46.11
N SER A 119 -50.71 -0.13 45.35
CA SER A 119 -52.17 0.05 45.32
C SER A 119 -52.81 -0.31 46.67
N GLU A 120 -52.36 -1.39 47.31
CA GLU A 120 -52.83 -1.82 48.62
C GLU A 120 -52.47 -0.80 49.71
N ALA A 121 -51.24 -0.27 49.69
CA ALA A 121 -50.81 0.75 50.66
C ALA A 121 -51.51 2.12 50.50
N ARG A 122 -52.14 2.37 49.36
CA ARG A 122 -52.88 3.62 49.07
C ARG A 122 -54.38 3.51 49.34
N ALA A 123 -54.91 2.30 49.53
CA ALA A 123 -56.31 2.05 49.87
C ALA A 123 -56.55 2.30 51.37
#